data_AF-A0A7C5N4W0-F1
#
_entry.id   AF-A0A7C5N4W0-F1
#
_cell.length_a   1.000
_cell.length_b   1.000
_cell.length_c   1.000
_cell.angle_alpha   90.00
_cell.angle_beta   90.00
_cell.angle_gamma   90.00
#
_symmetry.space_group_name_H-M   'P 1'
#
loop_
_entity.id
_entity.type
_entity.pdbx_description
1 polymer ?
#
loop_
_entity_poly.entity_id
_entity_poly.type
_entity_poly.pdbx_seq_one_letter_code
_entity_poly.pdbx_strand_id
1 'polypeptide(L)'
;MLTPLKFGAVGLSELETLDLTRLLSRLHDGTLECPIGPSQLHQAGLSYLVDRVGFLRGHDETTVRAVLVAVIAERRKQDSRVNSD
;
A
#
# COMPACT_ATOMS: atom_id res chain seq x y z
N MET A 1 29.51 -12.38 -9.71
CA MET A 1 28.90 -11.07 -9.43
C MET A 1 27.40 -11.27 -9.36
N LEU A 2 26.80 -11.07 -8.19
CA LEU A 2 25.34 -11.11 -8.05
C LEU A 2 24.79 -9.78 -8.56
N THR A 3 23.98 -9.83 -9.62
CA THR A 3 23.32 -8.66 -10.18
C THR A 3 22.34 -8.12 -9.14
N PRO A 4 22.40 -6.82 -8.77
CA PRO A 4 21.41 -6.26 -7.87
C PRO A 4 20.03 -6.37 -8.53
N LEU A 5 19.06 -6.89 -7.78
CA LEU A 5 17.65 -6.87 -8.16
C LEU A 5 17.24 -5.41 -8.38
N LYS A 6 17.21 -4.97 -9.64
CA LYS A 6 16.54 -3.72 -10.02
C LYS A 6 15.04 -3.99 -9.94
N PHE A 7 14.42 -3.60 -8.83
CA PHE A 7 12.97 -3.55 -8.70
C PHE A 7 12.42 -2.46 -9.64
N GLY A 8 12.18 -2.83 -10.90
CA GLY A 8 11.67 -1.95 -11.96
C GLY A 8 10.18 -1.63 -11.87
N ALA A 9 9.56 -1.84 -10.72
CA ALA A 9 8.18 -1.44 -10.45
C ALA A 9 8.21 -0.57 -9.19
N VAL A 10 7.82 0.69 -9.35
CA VAL A 10 7.54 1.63 -8.26
C VAL A 10 6.63 0.90 -7.25
N GLY A 11 7.19 0.59 -6.08
CA GLY A 11 6.50 -0.17 -5.04
C GLY A 11 5.73 0.72 -4.06
N LEU A 12 5.29 0.15 -2.94
CA LEU A 12 4.65 0.90 -1.85
C LEU A 12 5.52 2.03 -1.28
N SER A 13 6.84 2.00 -1.54
CA SER A 13 7.81 2.99 -1.06
C SER A 13 7.49 4.42 -1.50
N GLU A 14 6.87 4.63 -2.67
CA GLU A 14 6.55 5.96 -3.21
C GLU A 14 5.14 6.45 -2.84
N LEU A 15 4.35 5.63 -2.16
CA LEU A 15 3.08 6.08 -1.59
C LEU A 15 3.33 6.78 -0.27
N GLU A 16 2.65 7.90 -0.04
CA GLU A 16 2.66 8.55 1.26
C GLU A 16 1.99 7.66 2.30
N THR A 17 2.42 7.75 3.56
CA THR A 17 1.83 6.97 4.66
C THR A 17 0.33 7.26 4.81
N LEU A 18 -0.10 8.48 4.46
CA LEU A 18 -1.51 8.86 4.40
C LEU A 18 -2.30 8.01 3.40
N ASP A 19 -1.78 7.82 2.18
CA ASP A 19 -2.42 7.00 1.14
C ASP A 19 -2.49 5.53 1.56
N LEU A 20 -1.43 4.99 2.16
CA LEU A 20 -1.41 3.63 2.70
C LEU A 20 -2.46 3.44 3.80
N THR A 21 -2.60 4.42 4.67
CA THR A 21 -3.58 4.39 5.77
C THR A 21 -5.00 4.48 5.23
N ARG A 22 -5.24 5.28 4.19
CA ARG A 22 -6.55 5.36 3.53
C ARG A 22 -6.93 4.03 2.88
N LEU A 23 -6.03 3.40 2.13
CA LEU A 23 -6.26 2.07 1.57
C LEU A 23 -6.62 1.05 2.66
N LEU A 24 -5.82 1.00 3.74
CA LEU A 24 -6.06 0.07 4.84
C LEU A 24 -7.40 0.33 5.55
N SER A 25 -7.76 1.60 5.76
CA SER A 25 -9.05 1.97 6.35
C SER A 25 -10.21 1.46 5.50
N ARG A 26 -10.15 1.67 4.18
CA ARG A 26 -11.23 1.27 3.26
C ARG A 26 -11.36 -0.25 3.11
N LEU A 27 -10.25 -0.98 3.21
CA LEU A 27 -10.28 -2.44 3.32
C LEU A 27 -10.85 -2.91 4.66
N HIS A 28 -10.60 -2.17 5.74
CA HIS A 28 -11.11 -2.53 7.07
C HIS A 28 -12.61 -2.27 7.23
N ASP A 29 -13.12 -1.17 6.67
CA ASP A 29 -14.55 -0.81 6.72
C ASP A 29 -15.39 -1.44 5.59
N GLY A 30 -14.76 -2.18 4.68
CA GLY A 30 -15.42 -2.89 3.57
C GLY A 30 -15.81 -2.00 2.39
N THR A 31 -15.43 -0.71 2.38
CA THR A 31 -15.73 0.20 1.27
C THR A 31 -14.72 0.10 0.11
N LEU A 32 -13.62 -0.66 0.30
CA LEU A 32 -12.73 -1.12 -0.77
C LEU A 32 -12.74 -2.64 -0.82
N GLU A 33 -13.24 -3.19 -1.91
CA GLU A 33 -13.29 -4.64 -2.15
C GLU A 33 -12.00 -5.15 -2.80
N CYS A 34 -11.66 -6.41 -2.51
CA CYS A 34 -10.61 -7.15 -3.20
C CYS A 34 -11.20 -8.12 -4.24
N PRO A 35 -10.49 -8.40 -5.35
CA PRO A 35 -9.17 -7.88 -5.69
C PRO A 35 -9.22 -6.38 -6.04
N ILE A 36 -8.19 -5.62 -5.59
CA ILE A 36 -8.14 -4.18 -5.86
C ILE A 36 -8.00 -3.97 -7.37
N GLY A 37 -8.95 -3.25 -7.94
CA GLY A 37 -8.96 -2.82 -9.33
C GLY A 37 -9.38 -1.36 -9.49
N PRO A 38 -9.33 -0.82 -10.71
CA PRO A 38 -9.71 0.57 -10.98
C PRO A 38 -11.13 0.90 -10.52
N SER A 39 -12.09 -0.01 -10.73
CA SER A 39 -13.48 0.18 -10.33
C SER A 39 -13.66 0.24 -8.81
N GLN A 40 -13.00 -0.67 -8.07
CA GLN A 40 -13.04 -0.71 -6.61
C GLN A 40 -12.40 0.55 -6.01
N LEU A 41 -11.26 1.00 -6.57
CA LEU A 41 -10.63 2.25 -6.17
C LEU A 41 -11.52 3.46 -6.46
N HIS A 42 -12.23 3.47 -7.59
CA HIS A 42 -13.16 4.53 -7.91
C HIS A 42 -14.31 4.61 -6.91
N GLN A 43 -14.95 3.48 -6.62
CA GLN A 43 -16.04 3.37 -5.64
C GLN A 43 -15.59 3.75 -4.22
N ALA A 44 -14.35 3.42 -3.85
CA ALA A 44 -13.76 3.81 -2.57
C ALA A 44 -13.32 5.29 -2.51
N GLY A 45 -13.46 6.08 -3.59
CA GLY A 45 -12.99 7.47 -3.65
C GLY A 45 -11.48 7.62 -3.73
N LEU A 46 -10.78 6.59 -4.20
CA LEU A 46 -9.32 6.47 -4.30
C LEU A 46 -8.83 6.40 -5.75
N SER A 47 -9.59 6.97 -6.71
CA SER A 47 -9.27 6.95 -8.15
C SER A 47 -7.86 7.47 -8.47
N TYR A 48 -7.35 8.41 -7.69
CA TYR A 48 -6.01 9.00 -7.86
C TYR A 48 -4.87 8.00 -7.60
N LEU A 49 -5.16 6.80 -7.06
CA LEU A 49 -4.20 5.75 -6.80
C LEU A 49 -4.13 4.69 -7.90
N VAL A 50 -5.02 4.72 -8.92
CA VAL A 50 -5.17 3.63 -9.92
C VAL A 50 -3.84 3.18 -10.53
N ASP A 51 -2.97 4.12 -10.90
CA ASP A 51 -1.67 3.82 -11.51
C ASP A 51 -0.55 3.62 -10.49
N ARG A 52 -0.76 4.03 -9.24
CA ARG A 52 0.24 3.98 -8.15
C ARG A 52 0.17 2.69 -7.32
N VAL A 53 -0.95 1.96 -7.39
CA VAL A 53 -1.15 0.70 -6.62
C VAL A 53 -1.21 -0.53 -7.53
N GLY A 54 -0.65 -0.45 -8.74
CA GLY A 54 -0.67 -1.54 -9.72
C GLY A 54 -0.16 -2.87 -9.17
N PHE A 55 0.81 -2.84 -8.25
CA PHE A 55 1.39 -4.01 -7.60
C PHE A 55 0.49 -4.67 -6.53
N LEU A 56 -0.63 -4.05 -6.12
CA LEU A 56 -1.63 -4.67 -5.25
C LEU A 56 -2.75 -5.38 -6.03
N ARG A 57 -2.80 -5.22 -7.36
CA ARG A 57 -3.88 -5.78 -8.18
C ARG A 57 -3.84 -7.31 -8.18
N GLY A 58 -5.03 -7.92 -8.10
CA GLY A 58 -5.20 -9.38 -8.17
C GLY A 58 -4.88 -10.14 -6.88
N HIS A 59 -4.42 -9.46 -5.82
CA HIS A 59 -4.22 -10.08 -4.51
C HIS A 59 -5.52 -10.12 -3.71
N ASP A 60 -5.65 -11.14 -2.85
CA ASP A 60 -6.75 -11.25 -1.90
C ASP A 60 -6.64 -10.23 -0.77
N GLU A 61 -7.75 -10.06 -0.05
CA GLU A 61 -7.84 -9.08 1.03
C GLU A 61 -6.82 -9.33 2.16
N THR A 62 -6.61 -10.60 2.54
CA THR A 62 -5.68 -10.97 3.60
C THR A 62 -4.25 -10.55 3.26
N THR A 63 -3.83 -10.81 2.03
CA THR A 63 -2.50 -10.46 1.49
C THR A 63 -2.33 -8.96 1.45
N VAL A 64 -3.29 -8.23 0.86
CA VAL A 64 -3.22 -6.77 0.78
C VAL A 64 -3.18 -6.14 2.18
N ARG A 65 -4.03 -6.61 3.10
CA ARG A 65 -4.06 -6.13 4.49
C ARG A 65 -2.74 -6.37 5.20
N ALA A 66 -2.17 -7.57 5.10
CA ALA A 66 -0.89 -7.91 5.72
C ALA A 66 0.24 -6.99 5.22
N VAL A 67 0.29 -6.76 3.91
CA VAL A 67 1.29 -5.89 3.27
C VAL A 67 1.15 -4.44 3.75
N LEU A 68 -0.06 -3.88 3.74
CA LEU A 68 -0.29 -2.49 4.18
C LEU A 68 0.08 -2.29 5.66
N VAL A 69 -0.34 -3.22 6.53
CA VAL A 69 0.00 -3.18 7.96
C VAL A 69 1.51 -3.23 8.18
N ALA A 70 2.20 -4.16 7.51
CA ALA A 70 3.65 -4.31 7.65
C ALA A 70 4.40 -3.04 7.22
N VAL A 71 4.05 -2.45 6.08
CA VAL A 71 4.71 -1.23 5.58
C VAL A 71 4.44 -0.03 6.50
N ILE A 72 3.20 0.15 6.96
CA ILE A 72 2.86 1.25 7.88
C ILE A 72 3.60 1.09 9.21
N ALA A 73 3.68 -0.12 9.75
CA ALA A 73 4.38 -0.40 11.00
C ALA A 73 5.89 -0.14 10.90
N GLU A 74 6.53 -0.56 9.80
CA GLU A 74 7.95 -0.32 9.56
C GLU A 74 8.26 1.18 9.46
N ARG A 75 7.43 1.96 8.76
CA ARG A 75 7.60 3.42 8.68
C ARG A 75 7.50 4.10 10.04
N ARG A 76 6.47 3.75 10.84
CA ARG A 76 6.32 4.30 12.20
C ARG A 76 7.51 4.00 13.09
N LYS A 77 8.08 2.79 12.96
CA LYS A 77 9.28 2.38 13.69
C LYS A 77 10.52 3.19 13.27
N GLN A 78 10.66 3.50 11.98
CA GLN A 78 11.74 4.35 11.48
C GLN A 78 11.62 5.78 12.00
N ASP A 79 10.43 6.37 11.94
CA ASP A 79 10.16 7.73 12.45
C ASP A 79 10.48 7.84 13.95
N SER A 80 10.11 6.81 14.73
CA SER A 80 10.38 6.76 16.18
C SER A 80 11.87 6.73 16.52
N ARG A 81 12.70 6.13 15.65
CA ARG A 81 14.16 6.08 15.83
C ARG A 81 14.81 7.43 15.55
N VAL A 82 14.37 8.11 14.48
CA VAL A 82 14.89 9.44 14.10
C VAL A 82 14.60 10.49 15.18
N ASN A 83 13.47 10.35 15.89
CA ASN A 83 13.06 11.31 16.91
C ASN A 83 13.67 11.05 18.31
N SER A 84 14.52 10.02 18.44
CA SER A 84 15.17 9.61 19.70
C SER A 84 16.70 9.82 19.71
N ASP A 85 17.26 10.33 18.60
CA ASP A 85 18.64 10.84 18.48
C ASP A 85 18.65 12.38 18.54
#